data_AF-A0A1Q9MS37-F1
#
_entry.id   AF-A0A1Q9MS37-F1
#
_cell.length_a   1.000
_cell.length_b   1.000
_cell.length_c   1.000
_cell.angle_alpha   90.00
_cell.angle_beta   90.00
_cell.angle_gamma   90.00
#
_symmetry.space_group_name_H-M   'P 1'
#
loop_
_entity.id
_entity.type
_entity.pdbx_description
1 polymer ?
#
loop_
_entity_poly.entity_id
_entity_poly.type
_entity_poly.pdbx_seq_one_letter_code
_entity_poly.pdbx_strand_id
1 'polypeptide(L)'
;MQDVIEIGKPECCHRFIEQIAGKRPLFICTLGNTETAKIPCISAAGANPEITDLTPAADAEYLYYGCCKSIKGVPVTPTGIPTPALITKVALELGNIPLIIAVGGLR
;
A
#
# COMPACT_ATOMS: atom_id res chain seq x y z
N MET A 1 -1.21 -1.45 -27.89
CA MET A 1 -0.74 -1.71 -26.51
C MET A 1 -1.95 -2.26 -25.77
N GLN A 2 -1.80 -3.34 -25.00
CA GLN A 2 -2.93 -3.90 -24.25
C GLN A 2 -2.74 -3.43 -22.81
N ASP A 3 -3.56 -2.46 -22.39
CA ASP A 3 -3.35 -1.71 -21.14
C ASP A 3 -3.80 -2.49 -19.89
N VAL A 4 -4.55 -3.59 -20.09
CA VAL A 4 -5.03 -4.49 -19.04
C VAL A 4 -4.69 -5.92 -19.42
N ILE A 5 -3.97 -6.62 -18.54
CA ILE A 5 -3.66 -8.05 -18.67
C ILE A 5 -4.51 -8.80 -17.65
N GLU A 6 -5.39 -9.68 -18.11
CA GLU A 6 -6.16 -10.57 -17.25
C GLU A 6 -5.29 -11.79 -16.87
N ILE A 7 -4.96 -11.90 -15.58
CA ILE A 7 -4.13 -13.00 -15.05
C ILE A 7 -5.05 -13.98 -14.30
N GLY A 8 -5.63 -14.93 -15.04
CA GLY A 8 -6.51 -15.96 -14.46
C GLY A 8 -6.25 -17.38 -14.95
N LYS A 9 -5.39 -17.55 -15.96
CA LYS A 9 -4.99 -18.85 -16.53
C LYS A 9 -3.49 -19.08 -16.29
N PRO A 10 -3.05 -20.31 -15.94
CA PRO A 10 -1.64 -20.59 -15.65
C PRO A 10 -0.67 -20.13 -16.75
N GLU A 11 -1.06 -20.29 -18.01
CA GLU A 11 -0.28 -19.85 -19.19
C GLU A 11 -0.03 -18.34 -19.20
N CYS A 12 -1.05 -17.56 -18.81
CA CYS A 12 -1.00 -16.10 -18.74
C CYS A 12 -0.12 -15.64 -17.57
N CYS A 13 -0.13 -16.36 -16.44
CA CYS A 13 0.75 -16.08 -15.30
C CYS A 13 2.22 -16.25 -15.67
N HIS A 14 2.58 -17.37 -16.31
CA HIS A 14 3.97 -17.62 -16.73
C HIS A 14 4.47 -16.53 -17.67
N ARG A 15 3.66 -16.20 -18.70
CA ARG A 15 4.00 -15.14 -19.65
C ARG A 15 4.18 -13.79 -18.96
N PHE A 16 3.32 -13.44 -18.00
CA PHE A 16 3.45 -12.19 -17.27
C PHE A 16 4.73 -12.16 -16.44
N ILE A 17 5.05 -13.24 -15.72
CA ILE A 17 6.29 -13.35 -14.95
C ILE A 17 7.51 -13.17 -15.87
N GLU A 18 7.54 -13.85 -17.02
CA GLU A 18 8.60 -13.70 -18.02
C GLU A 18 8.76 -12.25 -18.51
N GLN A 19 7.65 -11.52 -18.66
CA GLN A 19 7.67 -10.12 -19.11
C GLN A 19 8.24 -9.16 -18.07
N ILE A 20 7.98 -9.40 -16.78
CA ILE A 20 8.44 -8.53 -15.68
C ILE A 20 9.77 -8.96 -15.06
N ALA A 21 10.19 -10.21 -15.26
CA ALA A 21 11.43 -10.74 -14.72
C ALA A 21 12.65 -9.94 -15.21
N GLY A 22 13.54 -9.59 -14.28
CA GLY A 22 14.75 -8.81 -14.55
C GLY A 22 14.51 -7.33 -14.90
N LYS A 23 13.26 -6.86 -14.90
CA LYS A 23 12.94 -5.44 -15.11
C LYS A 23 13.20 -4.64 -13.83
N ARG A 24 13.32 -3.32 -13.97
CA ARG A 24 13.48 -2.37 -12.86
C ARG A 24 12.17 -1.61 -12.68
N PRO A 25 11.32 -2.00 -11.72
CA PRO A 25 10.04 -1.35 -11.52
C PRO A 25 10.22 0.01 -10.84
N LEU A 26 9.19 0.85 -10.97
CA LEU A 26 8.94 2.01 -10.13
C LEU A 26 7.69 1.69 -9.31
N PHE A 27 7.75 1.87 -8.00
CA PHE A 27 6.59 1.70 -7.14
C PHE A 27 5.95 3.06 -6.83
N ILE A 28 4.64 3.17 -7.05
CA ILE A 28 3.86 4.36 -6.75
C ILE A 28 2.79 3.98 -5.72
N CYS A 29 2.82 4.61 -4.55
CA CYS A 29 1.78 4.48 -3.53
C CYS A 29 0.84 5.68 -3.62
N THR A 30 -0.38 5.45 -4.12
CA THR A 30 -1.40 6.48 -4.19
C THR A 30 -2.23 6.49 -2.91
N LEU A 31 -2.25 7.64 -2.23
CA LEU A 31 -2.94 7.82 -0.95
C LEU A 31 -4.34 8.38 -1.18
N GLY A 32 -5.32 7.84 -0.45
CA GLY A 32 -6.70 8.29 -0.51
C GLY A 32 -7.50 8.00 0.77
N ASN A 33 -8.41 8.90 1.11
CA ASN A 33 -9.47 8.66 2.11
C ASN A 33 -10.84 8.59 1.42
N THR A 34 -11.84 8.04 2.10
CA THR A 34 -13.24 8.08 1.68
C THR A 34 -14.15 8.07 2.91
N GLU A 35 -15.25 8.82 2.86
CA GLU A 35 -16.27 8.80 3.92
C GLU A 35 -16.86 7.40 4.12
N THR A 36 -16.93 6.60 3.06
CA THR A 36 -17.42 5.22 3.13
C THR A 36 -16.57 4.36 4.07
N ALA A 37 -15.26 4.61 4.15
CA ALA A 37 -14.36 3.84 5.02
C ALA A 37 -14.59 4.10 6.51
N LYS A 38 -15.31 5.18 6.86
CA LYS A 38 -15.64 5.53 8.26
C LYS A 38 -16.92 4.86 8.75
N ILE A 39 -17.71 4.30 7.84
CA ILE A 39 -18.90 3.55 8.22
C ILE A 39 -18.45 2.34 9.05
N PRO A 40 -18.98 2.15 10.28
CA PRO A 40 -18.59 1.04 11.14
C PRO A 40 -18.67 -0.30 10.40
N CYS A 41 -17.66 -1.15 10.62
CA CYS A 41 -17.53 -2.49 10.03
C CYS A 41 -17.26 -2.55 8.50
N ILE A 42 -17.11 -1.42 7.79
CA ILE A 42 -16.75 -1.43 6.35
C ILE A 42 -15.25 -1.56 6.12
N SER A 43 -14.45 -0.85 6.92
CA SER A 43 -12.99 -0.86 6.80
C SER A 43 -12.34 -1.46 8.05
N ALA A 44 -11.28 -2.25 7.84
CA ALA A 44 -10.36 -2.67 8.89
C ALA A 44 -9.09 -1.80 8.95
N ALA A 45 -8.99 -0.75 8.12
CA ALA A 45 -7.83 0.12 8.05
C ALA A 45 -7.88 1.18 9.16
N GLY A 46 -6.90 1.11 10.07
CA GLY A 46 -6.88 1.88 11.31
C GLY A 46 -7.70 1.21 12.41
N ALA A 47 -7.29 1.42 13.66
CA ALA A 47 -7.92 0.76 14.82
C ALA A 47 -9.34 1.31 15.12
N ASN A 48 -9.64 2.52 14.66
CA ASN A 48 -10.94 3.17 14.77
C ASN A 48 -11.14 4.18 13.61
N PRO A 49 -12.37 4.67 13.38
CA PRO A 49 -12.66 5.59 12.27
C PRO A 49 -11.89 6.92 12.28
N GLU A 50 -11.43 7.39 13.44
CA GLU A 50 -10.64 8.63 13.57
C GLU A 50 -9.19 8.41 13.09
N ILE A 51 -8.62 7.24 13.38
CA ILE A 51 -7.28 6.84 12.91
C ILE A 51 -7.30 6.51 11.41
N THR A 52 -8.45 6.09 10.85
CA THR A 52 -8.60 5.78 9.42
C THR A 52 -8.18 6.95 8.51
N ASP A 53 -8.40 8.20 8.93
CA ASP A 53 -7.96 9.37 8.15
C ASP A 53 -6.43 9.49 8.09
N LEU A 54 -5.75 9.13 9.19
CA LEU A 54 -4.29 9.21 9.30
C LEU A 54 -3.57 7.97 8.74
N THR A 55 -4.25 6.83 8.61
CA THR A 55 -3.65 5.57 8.15
C THR A 55 -2.89 5.71 6.82
N PRO A 56 -3.44 6.34 5.75
CA PRO A 56 -2.69 6.47 4.48
C PRO A 56 -1.43 7.31 4.61
N ALA A 57 -1.48 8.41 5.38
CA ALA A 57 -0.31 9.24 5.64
C ALA A 57 0.75 8.49 6.46
N ALA A 58 0.33 7.76 7.49
CA ALA A 58 1.21 6.94 8.32
C ALA A 58 1.88 5.81 7.52
N ASP A 59 1.15 5.13 6.61
CA ASP A 59 1.75 4.15 5.71
C ASP A 59 2.79 4.78 4.80
N ALA A 60 2.51 5.93 4.20
CA ALA A 60 3.45 6.65 3.34
C ALA A 60 4.71 7.11 4.09
N GLU A 61 4.52 7.64 5.30
CA GLU A 61 5.62 8.03 6.19
C GLU A 61 6.48 6.83 6.56
N TYR A 62 5.87 5.68 6.87
CA TYR A 62 6.61 4.47 7.16
C TYR A 62 7.42 3.99 5.95
N LEU A 63 6.82 3.99 4.75
CA LEU A 63 7.51 3.61 3.52
C LEU A 63 8.70 4.52 3.21
N TYR A 64 8.55 5.83 3.42
CA TYR A 64 9.55 6.84 3.07
C TYR A 64 10.61 7.05 4.15
N TYR A 65 10.22 7.18 5.42
CA TYR A 65 11.10 7.48 6.55
C TYR A 65 11.52 6.26 7.37
N GLY A 66 10.86 5.11 7.19
CA GLY A 66 11.05 3.92 8.04
C GLY A 66 10.31 4.00 9.39
N CYS A 67 9.57 5.08 9.66
CA CYS A 67 8.75 5.26 10.84
C CYS A 67 7.55 6.18 10.56
N CYS A 68 6.46 6.01 11.30
CA CYS A 68 5.31 6.92 11.24
C CYS A 68 5.61 8.19 12.05
N LYS A 69 5.23 9.34 11.52
CA LYS A 69 5.34 10.66 12.16
C LYS A 69 3.98 11.17 12.64
N SER A 70 2.92 10.84 11.91
CA SER A 70 1.55 11.22 12.21
C SER A 70 0.94 10.44 13.38
N ILE A 71 1.46 9.24 13.67
CA ILE A 71 1.01 8.40 14.79
C ILE A 71 2.20 7.73 15.49
N LYS A 72 1.99 7.25 16.72
CA LYS A 72 2.96 6.41 17.44
C LYS A 72 2.79 4.95 17.00
N GLY A 73 3.90 4.32 16.59
CA GLY A 73 3.87 2.95 16.08
C GLY A 73 3.50 2.90 14.61
N VAL A 74 2.96 1.77 14.15
CA VAL A 74 2.45 1.61 12.78
C VAL A 74 0.94 1.46 12.80
N PRO A 75 0.22 1.75 11.69
CA PRO A 75 -1.20 1.45 11.62
C PRO A 75 -1.46 -0.02 11.88
N VAL A 76 -2.53 -0.29 12.63
CA VAL A 76 -3.00 -1.64 12.94
C VAL A 76 -4.50 -1.73 12.68
N THR A 77 -4.99 -2.92 12.38
CA THR A 77 -6.42 -3.22 12.35
C THR A 77 -7.01 -3.14 13.77
N PRO A 78 -8.36 -3.14 13.92
CA PRO A 78 -8.99 -3.24 15.24
C PRO A 78 -8.58 -4.50 16.04
N THR A 79 -8.16 -5.56 15.35
CA THR A 79 -7.65 -6.81 15.96
C THR A 79 -6.14 -6.81 16.20
N GLY A 80 -5.44 -5.70 15.89
CA GLY A 80 -4.01 -5.53 16.14
C GLY A 80 -3.10 -6.07 15.03
N ILE A 81 -3.63 -6.42 13.86
CA ILE A 81 -2.81 -6.86 12.72
C ILE A 81 -2.10 -5.63 12.14
N PRO A 82 -0.77 -5.63 12.00
CA PRO A 82 -0.04 -4.47 11.52
C PRO A 82 -0.24 -4.22 10.03
N THR A 83 0.02 -2.98 9.61
CA THR A 83 -0.08 -2.54 8.22
C THR A 83 0.72 -3.43 7.25
N PRO A 84 0.18 -3.71 6.05
CA PRO A 84 0.95 -4.34 4.98
C PRO A 84 2.13 -3.48 4.49
N ALA A 85 2.19 -2.19 4.85
CA ALA A 85 3.33 -1.33 4.53
C ALA A 85 4.67 -1.88 5.07
N LEU A 86 4.63 -2.72 6.12
CA LEU A 86 5.78 -3.50 6.59
C LEU A 86 6.38 -4.38 5.49
N ILE A 87 5.53 -5.13 4.77
CA ILE A 87 5.95 -6.04 3.70
C ILE A 87 6.45 -5.21 2.51
N THR A 88 5.72 -4.15 2.14
CA THR A 88 6.10 -3.26 1.05
C THR A 88 7.46 -2.64 1.30
N LYS A 89 7.74 -2.11 2.50
CA LYS A 89 9.04 -1.50 2.85
C LYS A 89 10.19 -2.46 2.59
N VAL A 90 10.10 -3.69 3.13
CA VAL A 90 11.14 -4.71 2.98
C VAL A 90 11.31 -5.11 1.51
N ALA A 91 10.22 -5.26 0.76
CA ALA A 91 10.30 -5.58 -0.67
C ALA A 91 10.99 -4.49 -1.49
N LEU A 92 10.68 -3.22 -1.21
CA LEU A 92 11.31 -2.08 -1.89
C LEU A 92 12.81 -1.97 -1.57
N GLU A 93 13.19 -2.19 -0.31
CA GLU A 93 14.59 -2.16 0.13
C GLU A 93 15.40 -3.31 -0.47
N LEU A 94 14.92 -4.55 -0.36
CA LEU A 94 15.61 -5.72 -0.92
C LEU A 94 15.73 -5.64 -2.45
N GLY A 95 14.71 -5.09 -3.11
CA GLY A 95 14.69 -4.93 -4.58
C GLY A 95 15.37 -3.66 -5.09
N ASN A 96 15.84 -2.76 -4.22
CA ASN A 96 16.29 -1.40 -4.58
C ASN A 96 15.28 -0.68 -5.51
N ILE A 97 14.00 -0.79 -5.19
CA ILE A 97 12.90 -0.28 -6.02
C ILE A 97 12.63 1.19 -5.63
N PRO A 98 12.66 2.14 -6.58
CA PRO A 98 12.29 3.52 -6.33
C PRO A 98 10.83 3.65 -5.88
N LEU A 99 10.59 4.53 -4.91
CA LEU A 99 9.28 4.84 -4.32
C LEU A 99 8.84 6.26 -4.70
N ILE A 100 7.60 6.40 -5.16
CA ILE A 100 6.89 7.68 -5.26
C ILE A 100 5.62 7.59 -4.42
N ILE A 101 5.37 8.63 -3.63
CA ILE A 101 4.08 8.83 -2.94
C ILE A 101 3.25 9.80 -3.77
N ALA A 102 2.04 9.41 -4.14
CA ALA A 102 1.10 10.23 -4.89
C ALA A 102 -0.13 10.53 -4.03
N VAL A 103 -0.43 11.81 -3.78
CA VAL A 103 -1.64 12.19 -3.02
C VAL A 103 -2.81 12.26 -4.00
N GLY A 104 -3.70 11.27 -3.95
CA GLY A 104 -4.91 11.20 -4.78
C GLY A 104 -6.13 11.89 -4.17
N GLY A 105 -6.11 12.15 -2.86
CA GLY A 105 -7.15 12.87 -2.13
C GLY A 105 -7.18 12.45 -0.67
N LEU A 106 -6.62 13.27 0.21
CA LEU A 106 -6.62 13.08 1.66
C LEU A 106 -7.44 14.17 2.37
N ARG A 107 -7.87 13.89 3.59
CA ARG A 107 -8.52 14.87 4.48
C ARG A 107 -7.53 15.81 5.16
#